data_AF-A0A1H8PVJ7-F1
#
_entry.id   AF-A0A1H8PVJ7-F1
#
_cell.length_a   1.000
_cell.length_b   1.000
_cell.length_c   1.000
_cell.angle_alpha   90.00
_cell.angle_beta   90.00
_cell.angle_gamma   90.00
#
_symmetry.space_group_name_H-M   'P 1'
#
loop_
_entity.id
_entity.type
_entity.pdbx_description
1 polymer ?
#
loop_
_entity_poly.entity_id
_entity_poly.type
_entity_poly.pdbx_seq_one_letter_code
_entity_poly.pdbx_strand_id
1 'polypeptide(L)'
;MTKPPENLKVVRKLRCAVYTRKSSEEGLEQEFNSLHAQREACESYIASQKSEGWALVRDQYDDGGISGGTLERPGLKRLLEDIEDGLVDVVVVYKIDRLSRSLADFAKLVEVFDRNGVALLLADRRADMDPLVTDVEGDPLNRIVIAA
;
A
#
# COMPACT_ATOMS: atom_id res chain seq x y z
N MET A 1 -4.84 47.45 2.55
CA MET A 1 -5.50 46.24 3.11
C MET A 1 -4.73 45.03 2.63
N THR A 2 -3.74 44.59 3.39
CA THR A 2 -3.03 43.33 3.14
C THR A 2 -3.93 42.19 3.57
N LYS A 3 -4.22 41.24 2.67
CA LYS A 3 -4.93 40.01 3.03
C LYS A 3 -4.11 39.28 4.10
N PRO A 4 -4.72 38.76 5.18
CA PRO A 4 -3.99 37.94 6.14
C PRO A 4 -3.40 36.72 5.43
N PRO A 5 -2.21 36.24 5.84
CA PRO A 5 -1.60 35.08 5.22
C PRO A 5 -2.55 33.89 5.34
N GLU A 6 -2.84 33.28 4.18
CA GLU A 6 -3.65 32.10 4.04
C GLU A 6 -3.06 30.99 4.92
N ASN A 7 -3.89 30.42 5.79
CA ASN A 7 -3.50 29.44 6.80
C ASN A 7 -2.80 28.26 6.10
N LEU A 8 -1.47 28.14 6.22
CA LEU A 8 -0.70 27.05 5.63
C LEU A 8 -1.24 25.72 6.16
N LYS A 9 -2.01 25.00 5.35
CA LYS A 9 -2.39 23.62 5.64
C LYS A 9 -1.10 22.81 5.82
N VAL A 10 -0.82 22.40 7.05
CA VAL A 10 0.26 21.45 7.34
C VAL A 10 -0.19 20.10 6.79
N VAL A 11 0.28 19.75 5.59
CA VAL A 11 0.02 18.43 5.00
C VAL A 11 0.86 17.42 5.77
N ARG A 12 0.21 16.58 6.59
CA ARG A 12 0.89 15.50 7.30
C ARG A 12 1.50 14.55 6.28
N LYS A 13 2.76 14.19 6.48
CA LYS A 13 3.47 13.26 5.61
C LYS A 13 2.96 11.83 5.85
N LEU A 14 2.43 11.17 4.82
CA LEU A 14 1.97 9.79 4.87
C LEU A 14 3.11 8.85 4.43
N ARG A 15 3.44 7.87 5.26
CA ARG A 15 4.55 6.92 5.06
C ARG A 15 4.04 5.70 4.31
N CYS A 16 4.42 5.61 3.04
CA CYS A 16 3.94 4.59 2.12
C CYS A 16 4.96 3.45 2.00
N ALA A 17 4.56 2.24 2.39
CA ALA A 17 5.27 1.01 2.11
C ALA A 17 4.85 0.41 0.77
N VAL A 18 5.79 -0.20 0.06
CA VAL A 18 5.50 -0.97 -1.15
C VAL A 18 5.76 -2.43 -0.86
N TYR A 19 4.75 -3.27 -1.06
CA TYR A 19 4.88 -4.71 -0.95
C TYR A 19 4.83 -5.39 -2.32
N THR A 20 5.82 -6.24 -2.60
CA THR A 20 5.92 -6.99 -3.87
C THR A 20 6.08 -8.47 -3.64
N ARG A 21 5.54 -9.29 -4.55
CA ARG A 21 5.64 -10.75 -4.48
C ARG A 21 5.70 -11.37 -5.86
N LYS A 22 6.56 -12.38 -6.02
CA LYS A 22 6.60 -13.26 -7.19
C LYS A 22 6.80 -14.69 -6.71
N SER A 23 5.95 -15.63 -7.13
CA SER A 23 6.20 -17.04 -6.84
C SER A 23 7.16 -17.63 -7.86
N SER A 24 7.83 -18.72 -7.50
CA SER A 24 8.69 -19.47 -8.43
C SER A 24 7.91 -20.11 -9.58
N GLU A 25 6.60 -20.33 -9.41
CA GLU A 25 5.72 -20.99 -10.38
C GLU A 25 5.02 -20.01 -11.34
N GLU A 26 4.88 -18.73 -10.96
CA GLU A 26 4.31 -17.70 -11.83
C GLU A 26 5.34 -17.25 -12.88
N GLY A 27 5.37 -17.98 -14.00
CA GLY A 27 5.86 -17.51 -15.30
C GLY A 27 7.15 -16.71 -15.23
N LEU A 28 8.28 -17.41 -15.15
CA LEU A 28 9.63 -16.84 -15.01
C LEU A 28 9.98 -15.80 -16.09
N GLU A 29 9.28 -15.77 -17.23
CA GLU A 29 9.65 -15.03 -18.44
C GLU A 29 8.84 -13.74 -18.73
N GLN A 30 7.80 -13.40 -17.94
CA GLN A 30 7.08 -12.15 -18.17
C GLN A 30 7.73 -10.98 -17.41
N GLU A 31 8.47 -10.11 -18.11
CA GLU A 31 9.11 -8.91 -17.53
C GLU A 31 8.14 -8.04 -16.73
N PHE A 32 6.88 -7.94 -17.18
CA PHE A 32 5.79 -7.21 -16.53
C PHE A 32 5.34 -7.78 -15.17
N ASN A 33 5.79 -8.99 -14.79
CA ASN A 33 5.48 -9.61 -13.50
C ASN A 33 6.73 -9.73 -12.60
N SER A 34 7.82 -9.01 -12.92
CA SER A 34 8.99 -8.94 -12.06
C SER A 34 8.69 -8.14 -10.78
N LEU A 35 9.41 -8.45 -9.69
CA LEU A 35 9.35 -7.65 -8.45
C LEU A 35 9.70 -6.18 -8.73
N HIS A 36 10.66 -5.95 -9.63
CA HIS A 36 11.08 -4.62 -10.03
C HIS A 36 9.96 -3.84 -10.72
N ALA A 37 9.29 -4.42 -11.71
CA ALA A 37 8.18 -3.77 -12.41
C ALA A 37 6.99 -3.46 -11.47
N GLN A 38 6.68 -4.39 -10.55
CA GLN A 38 5.67 -4.15 -9.51
C GLN A 38 6.04 -2.96 -8.63
N ARG A 39 7.31 -2.90 -8.20
CA ARG A 39 7.82 -1.83 -7.35
C ARG A 39 7.80 -0.48 -8.07
N GLU A 40 8.33 -0.42 -9.30
CA GLU A 40 8.35 0.80 -10.11
C GLU A 40 6.94 1.38 -10.30
N ALA A 41 5.94 0.52 -10.57
CA ALA A 41 4.55 0.94 -10.68
C ALA A 41 4.02 1.56 -9.37
N CYS A 42 4.30 0.93 -8.23
CA CYS A 42 3.86 1.43 -6.92
C CYS A 42 4.59 2.73 -6.52
N GLU A 43 5.91 2.81 -6.74
CA GLU A 43 6.69 4.01 -6.46
C GLU A 43 6.26 5.18 -7.34
N SER A 44 5.98 4.94 -8.61
CA SER A 44 5.44 5.96 -9.54
C SER A 44 4.08 6.46 -9.07
N TYR A 45 3.21 5.57 -8.59
CA TYR A 45 1.93 5.94 -8.02
C TYR A 45 2.10 6.81 -6.78
N ILE A 46 2.91 6.38 -5.80
CA ILE A 46 3.22 7.18 -4.60
C ILE A 46 3.81 8.55 -4.98
N ALA A 47 4.72 8.58 -5.97
CA ALA A 47 5.35 9.81 -6.42
C ALA A 47 4.34 10.81 -7.02
N SER A 48 3.29 10.33 -7.69
CA SER A 48 2.21 11.16 -8.20
C SER A 48 1.36 11.82 -7.10
N GLN A 49 1.36 11.25 -5.88
CA GLN A 49 0.60 11.76 -4.73
C GLN A 49 1.45 12.61 -3.76
N LYS A 50 2.65 13.04 -4.17
CA LYS A 50 3.54 13.86 -3.32
C LYS A 50 2.90 15.16 -2.84
N SER A 51 2.02 15.78 -3.63
CA SER A 51 1.28 16.99 -3.22
C SER A 51 0.33 16.74 -2.04
N GLU A 52 -0.16 15.50 -1.90
CA GLU A 52 -1.00 15.05 -0.79
C GLU A 52 -0.17 14.58 0.42
N GLY A 53 1.15 14.81 0.41
CA GLY A 53 2.05 14.48 1.52
C GLY A 53 2.58 13.06 1.50
N TRP A 54 2.36 12.28 0.44
CA TRP A 54 2.80 10.89 0.39
C TRP A 54 4.31 10.79 0.23
N ALA A 55 4.89 9.81 0.94
CA ALA A 55 6.31 9.56 0.91
C ALA A 55 6.63 8.08 1.07
N LEU A 56 7.36 7.56 0.10
CA LEU A 56 7.90 6.21 0.12
C LEU A 56 8.85 6.03 1.32
N VAL A 57 8.62 4.97 2.10
CA VAL A 57 9.57 4.52 3.13
C VAL A 57 10.82 3.89 2.50
N ARG A 58 11.95 3.92 3.20
CA ARG A 58 13.22 3.42 2.64
C ARG A 58 13.26 1.90 2.53
N ASP A 59 12.56 1.22 3.44
CA ASP A 59 12.58 -0.23 3.55
C ASP A 59 11.92 -0.92 2.35
N GLN A 60 12.45 -2.10 2.01
CA GLN A 60 11.95 -2.93 0.93
C GLN A 60 11.25 -4.16 1.52
N TYR A 61 10.00 -4.34 1.10
CA TYR A 61 9.16 -5.47 1.47
C TYR A 61 8.87 -6.27 0.20
N ASP A 62 9.72 -7.25 -0.06
CA ASP A 62 9.60 -8.11 -1.22
C ASP A 62 9.76 -9.59 -0.85
N ASP A 63 8.96 -10.44 -1.51
CA ASP A 63 9.03 -11.89 -1.38
C ASP A 63 9.12 -12.54 -2.77
N GLY A 64 10.37 -12.78 -3.19
CA GLY A 64 10.69 -13.54 -4.40
C GLY A 64 10.74 -15.04 -4.14
N GLY A 65 10.16 -15.82 -5.05
CA GLY A 65 10.15 -17.28 -5.01
C GLY A 65 9.15 -17.90 -4.03
N ILE A 66 8.29 -17.09 -3.38
CA ILE A 66 7.36 -17.55 -2.35
C ILE A 66 5.90 -17.43 -2.83
N SER A 67 5.11 -18.46 -2.55
CA SER A 67 3.69 -18.53 -2.89
C SER A 67 2.86 -17.51 -2.08
N GLY A 68 1.89 -16.86 -2.73
CA GLY A 68 0.88 -16.04 -2.06
C GLY A 68 -0.21 -16.83 -1.31
N GLY A 69 -0.06 -18.16 -1.19
CA GLY A 69 -0.96 -19.02 -0.42
C GLY A 69 -0.52 -19.22 1.04
N THR A 70 0.53 -18.52 1.49
CA THR A 70 1.00 -18.54 2.88
C THR A 70 1.27 -17.12 3.36
N LEU A 71 1.09 -16.87 4.66
CA LEU A 71 1.52 -15.64 5.31
C LEU A 71 2.97 -15.73 5.84
N GLU A 72 3.57 -16.93 5.81
CA GLU A 72 4.95 -17.17 6.24
C GLU A 72 5.95 -16.67 5.20
N ARG A 73 6.10 -15.35 5.16
CA ARG A 73 6.85 -14.60 4.14
C ARG A 73 7.73 -13.55 4.81
N PRO A 74 9.07 -13.62 4.67
CA PRO A 74 9.97 -12.69 5.35
C PRO A 74 9.70 -11.21 5.05
N GLY A 75 9.41 -10.86 3.80
CA GLY A 75 9.07 -9.49 3.42
C GLY A 75 7.75 -9.02 4.04
N LEU A 76 6.73 -9.88 4.01
CA LEU A 76 5.45 -9.60 4.64
C LEU A 76 5.54 -9.47 6.16
N LYS A 77 6.29 -10.35 6.84
CA LYS A 77 6.44 -10.31 8.30
C LYS A 77 7.06 -9.00 8.76
N ARG A 78 8.15 -8.57 8.11
CA ARG A 78 8.77 -7.26 8.38
C ARG A 78 7.79 -6.11 8.16
N LEU A 79 6.98 -6.18 7.09
CA LEU A 79 5.96 -5.16 6.85
C LEU A 79 4.93 -5.09 8.00
N LEU A 80 4.48 -6.23 8.49
CA LEU A 80 3.53 -6.28 9.60
C LEU A 80 4.15 -5.75 10.90
N GLU A 81 5.41 -6.10 11.18
CA GLU A 81 6.18 -5.54 12.31
C GLU A 81 6.27 -4.01 12.22
N ASP A 82 6.65 -3.47 11.06
CA ASP A 82 6.76 -2.02 10.85
C ASP A 82 5.40 -1.29 10.88
N ILE A 83 4.30 -2.00 10.56
CA ILE A 83 2.93 -1.50 10.75
C ILE A 83 2.59 -1.42 12.23
N GLU A 84 2.90 -2.45 13.01
CA GLU A 84 2.66 -2.48 14.46
C GLU A 84 3.51 -1.44 15.21
N ASP A 85 4.74 -1.18 14.74
CA ASP A 85 5.59 -0.10 15.24
C ASP A 85 5.14 1.30 14.78
N GLY A 86 4.07 1.37 13.98
CA GLY A 86 3.48 2.61 13.49
C GLY A 86 4.41 3.37 12.55
N LEU A 87 5.28 2.68 11.80
CA LEU A 87 6.23 3.25 10.84
C LEU A 87 5.63 3.39 9.43
N VAL A 88 4.48 2.76 9.19
CA VAL A 88 3.76 2.74 7.91
C VAL A 88 2.35 3.29 8.11
N ASP A 89 1.90 4.19 7.23
CA ASP A 89 0.52 4.70 7.20
C ASP A 89 -0.27 4.14 6.00
N VAL A 90 0.43 3.74 4.93
CA VAL A 90 -0.18 3.25 3.68
C VAL A 90 0.63 2.07 3.14
N VAL A 91 -0.01 0.97 2.78
CA VAL A 91 0.57 -0.14 2.03
C VAL A 91 0.09 -0.05 0.58
N VAL A 92 1.03 -0.03 -0.35
CA VAL A 92 0.75 -0.05 -1.79
C VAL A 92 1.22 -1.37 -2.38
N VAL A 93 0.34 -2.05 -3.10
CA VAL A 93 0.65 -3.27 -3.85
C VAL A 93 0.27 -3.09 -5.30
N TYR A 94 0.93 -3.82 -6.20
CA TYR A 94 0.55 -3.77 -7.61
C TYR A 94 -0.85 -4.36 -7.83
N LYS A 95 -1.11 -5.54 -7.27
CA LYS A 95 -2.39 -6.27 -7.34
C LYS A 95 -2.69 -6.98 -6.03
N ILE A 96 -3.96 -7.25 -5.74
CA ILE A 96 -4.41 -7.92 -4.51
C ILE A 96 -3.75 -9.30 -4.35
N ASP A 97 -3.61 -10.05 -5.45
CA ASP A 97 -3.01 -11.39 -5.46
C ASP A 97 -1.50 -11.41 -5.10
N ARG A 98 -0.84 -10.24 -5.08
CA ARG A 98 0.51 -10.09 -4.55
C ARG A 98 0.49 -10.22 -3.03
N LEU A 99 -0.52 -9.65 -2.37
CA LEU A 99 -0.68 -9.70 -0.92
C LEU A 99 -1.19 -11.08 -0.47
N SER A 100 -2.25 -11.61 -1.07
CA SER A 100 -2.75 -12.96 -0.78
C SER A 100 -3.62 -13.50 -1.91
N ARG A 101 -3.57 -14.81 -2.16
CA ARG A 101 -4.51 -15.52 -3.05
C ARG A 101 -5.68 -16.17 -2.30
N SER A 102 -5.64 -16.15 -0.97
CA SER A 102 -6.64 -16.72 -0.07
C SER A 102 -7.48 -15.60 0.51
N LEU A 103 -8.81 -15.64 0.33
CA LEU A 103 -9.72 -14.65 0.88
C LEU A 103 -9.63 -14.58 2.41
N ALA A 104 -9.51 -15.74 3.06
CA ALA A 104 -9.39 -15.81 4.52
C ALA A 104 -8.10 -15.13 5.02
N ASP A 105 -6.97 -15.34 4.33
CA ASP A 105 -5.71 -14.71 4.73
C ASP A 105 -5.66 -13.24 4.35
N PHE A 106 -6.33 -12.85 3.25
CA PHE A 106 -6.51 -11.45 2.90
C PHE A 106 -7.30 -10.71 3.98
N ALA A 107 -8.42 -11.26 4.46
CA ALA A 107 -9.23 -10.68 5.52
C ALA A 107 -8.42 -10.46 6.81
N LYS A 108 -7.56 -11.42 7.20
CA LYS A 108 -6.67 -11.27 8.36
C LYS A 108 -5.70 -10.09 8.20
N LEU A 109 -5.13 -9.91 7.00
CA LEU A 109 -4.22 -8.80 6.74
C LEU A 109 -4.93 -7.45 6.80
N VAL A 110 -6.14 -7.37 6.23
CA VAL A 110 -6.98 -6.18 6.30
C VAL A 110 -7.32 -5.83 7.76
N GLU A 111 -7.63 -6.83 8.60
CA GLU A 111 -7.89 -6.60 10.02
C GLU A 111 -6.67 -6.02 10.75
N VAL A 112 -5.46 -6.50 10.44
CA VAL A 112 -4.21 -5.94 11.00
C VAL A 112 -4.02 -4.50 10.54
N PHE A 113 -4.29 -4.20 9.27
CA PHE A 113 -4.17 -2.85 8.74
C PHE A 113 -5.17 -1.90 9.40
N ASP A 114 -6.42 -2.31 9.54
CA ASP A 114 -7.49 -1.54 10.18
C ASP A 114 -7.19 -1.22 11.64
N ARG A 115 -6.78 -2.24 12.40
CA ARG A 115 -6.39 -2.08 13.80
C ARG A 115 -5.27 -1.06 14.01
N ASN A 116 -4.38 -0.92 13.03
CA ASN A 116 -3.24 0.00 13.06
C ASN A 116 -3.48 1.32 12.28
N GLY A 117 -4.68 1.52 11.72
CA GLY A 117 -5.01 2.72 10.95
C GLY A 117 -4.23 2.84 9.62
N VAL A 118 -3.86 1.72 9.02
CA VAL A 118 -3.08 1.65 7.77
C VAL A 118 -3.99 1.43 6.58
N ALA A 119 -3.87 2.25 5.53
CA ALA A 119 -4.64 2.08 4.31
C ALA A 119 -3.97 1.09 3.33
N LEU A 120 -4.76 0.31 2.58
CA LEU A 120 -4.27 -0.56 1.50
C LEU A 120 -4.70 -0.02 0.12
N LEU A 121 -3.74 0.16 -0.80
CA LEU A 121 -3.99 0.69 -2.13
C LEU A 121 -3.37 -0.14 -3.25
N LEU A 122 -3.98 -0.09 -4.43
CA LEU A 122 -3.57 -0.82 -5.63
C LEU A 122 -2.98 0.15 -6.65
N ALA A 123 -1.78 -0.16 -7.16
CA ALA A 123 -1.13 0.62 -8.21
C ALA A 123 -1.58 0.21 -9.63
N ASP A 124 -2.21 -0.95 -9.82
CA ASP A 124 -2.65 -1.40 -11.14
C ASP A 124 -3.79 -0.52 -11.68
N ARG A 125 -3.47 0.24 -12.73
CA ARG A 125 -4.40 1.15 -13.41
C ARG A 125 -5.33 0.47 -14.43
N ARG A 126 -5.26 -0.87 -14.56
CA ARG A 126 -6.18 -1.66 -15.40
C ARG A 126 -7.36 -2.24 -14.63
N ALA A 127 -7.34 -2.23 -13.30
CA ALA A 127 -8.52 -2.59 -12.52
C ALA A 127 -9.50 -1.42 -12.54
N ASP A 128 -10.60 -1.61 -13.26
CA ASP A 128 -11.88 -0.91 -13.24
C ASP A 128 -12.59 -0.92 -11.86
N MET A 129 -11.81 -1.08 -10.80
CA MET A 129 -12.24 -0.82 -9.43
C MET A 129 -11.81 0.61 -9.11
N ASP A 130 -12.78 1.51 -9.03
CA ASP A 130 -12.60 2.72 -8.23
C ASP A 130 -11.98 2.28 -6.89
N PRO A 131 -10.98 2.99 -6.35
CA PRO A 131 -10.63 2.78 -4.96
C PRO A 131 -11.94 2.82 -4.18
N LEU A 132 -12.22 1.81 -3.34
CA LEU A 132 -13.39 1.82 -2.47
C LEU A 132 -13.18 2.97 -1.46
N VAL A 133 -13.44 4.20 -1.92
CA VAL A 133 -13.43 5.41 -1.14
C VAL A 133 -14.81 5.47 -0.52
N THR A 134 -14.96 4.92 0.66
CA THR A 134 -16.07 5.29 1.52
C THR A 134 -15.69 6.61 2.18
N ASP A 135 -16.29 7.70 1.71
CA ASP A 135 -16.22 8.99 2.39
C ASP A 135 -16.70 8.81 3.83
N VAL A 136 -15.79 8.98 4.80
CA VAL A 136 -16.20 9.32 6.17
C VAL A 136 -16.38 10.83 6.15
N GLU A 137 -17.64 11.28 6.20
CA GLU A 137 -18.03 12.69 6.11
C GLU A 137 -17.12 13.59 6.99
N GLY A 138 -16.48 14.57 6.35
CA GLY A 138 -16.11 15.84 6.99
C GLY A 138 -14.66 16.03 7.47
N ASP A 139 -13.78 15.04 7.42
CA ASP A 139 -12.38 15.21 7.84
C ASP A 139 -11.35 14.81 6.75
N PRO A 140 -10.67 15.78 6.09
CA PRO A 140 -9.65 15.48 5.09
C PRO A 140 -8.40 14.78 5.65
N LEU A 141 -8.22 14.72 6.97
CA LEU A 141 -7.12 14.02 7.65
C LEU A 141 -7.45 12.56 8.01
N ASN A 142 -8.71 12.13 7.85
CA ASN A 142 -9.16 10.80 8.28
C ASN A 142 -9.44 9.84 7.09
N ARG A 143 -8.74 10.04 5.98
CA ARG A 143 -8.80 9.16 4.79
C ARG A 143 -8.05 7.85 5.03
N ILE A 144 -8.51 7.03 5.97
CA ILE A 144 -8.04 5.65 6.11
C ILE A 144 -9.03 4.78 5.37
N VAL A 145 -8.60 4.34 4.18
CA VAL A 145 -9.37 3.54 3.24
C VAL A 145 -9.25 2.07 3.65
N ILE A 146 -10.32 1.55 4.25
CA ILE A 146 -10.56 0.11 4.39
C ILE A 146 -12.05 -0.12 4.16
N ALA A 147 -12.38 -0.90 3.13
CA ALA A 147 -13.72 -1.44 2.94
C ALA A 147 -13.80 -2.84 3.53
N ALA A 148 -14.85 -3.08 4.32
CA ALA A 148 -15.44 -4.40 4.48
C ALA A 148 -16.50 -4.62 3.38
#